data_AF-A0A919T2T4-F1
#
_entry.id   AF-A0A919T2T4-F1
#
_cell.length_a   1.000
_cell.length_b   1.000
_cell.length_c   1.000
_cell.angle_alpha   90.00
_cell.angle_beta   90.00
_cell.angle_gamma   90.00
#
_symmetry.space_group_name_H-M   'P 1'
#
loop_
_entity.id
_entity.type
_entity.pdbx_description
1 polymer ?
#
loop_
_entity_poly.entity_id
_entity_poly.type
_entity_poly.pdbx_seq_one_letter_code
_entity_poly.pdbx_strand_id
1 'polypeptide(L)'
;MTEIAQEWAQWHAGHEQQLADPHGFLAITSLNFLNATPQRFPDAPGSWSTGPDGPVVELADGETLSVDGATVTGRYGFGVLGERSGINAGAGDAVIEVAKRGGFDIVRPRHPGNPLRSSWVRTSGSATTES
;
A
#
# COMPACT_ATOMS: atom_id res chain seq x y z
N MET A 1 2.35 6.67 40.33
CA MET A 1 1.87 6.36 38.97
C MET A 1 2.93 5.49 38.32
N THR A 2 2.55 4.33 37.81
CA THR A 2 3.44 3.22 37.48
C THR A 2 4.06 3.34 36.08
N GLU A 3 5.32 2.90 35.97
CA GLU A 3 6.20 2.91 34.79
C GLU A 3 5.55 2.31 33.52
N ILE A 4 4.70 1.30 33.72
CA ILE A 4 3.88 0.63 32.68
C ILE A 4 2.96 1.61 31.91
N ALA A 5 2.44 2.66 32.56
CA ALA A 5 1.56 3.63 31.92
C ALA A 5 2.32 4.60 31.00
N GLN A 6 3.61 4.85 31.28
CA GLN A 6 4.46 5.72 30.47
C GLN A 6 5.04 4.96 29.26
N GLU A 7 5.41 3.70 29.42
CA GLU A 7 5.79 2.82 28.30
C GLU A 7 4.63 2.61 27.32
N TRP A 8 3.41 2.41 27.82
CA TRP A 8 2.23 2.26 26.98
C TRP A 8 1.90 3.54 26.20
N ALA A 9 2.05 4.72 26.82
CA ALA A 9 1.82 6.01 26.16
C ALA A 9 2.88 6.32 25.08
N GLN A 10 4.15 5.93 25.29
CA GLN A 10 5.21 6.08 24.30
C GLN A 10 5.06 5.09 23.13
N TRP A 11 4.64 3.86 23.42
CA TRP A 11 4.27 2.89 22.39
C TRP A 11 3.06 3.37 21.58
N HIS A 12 2.04 3.95 22.22
CA HIS A 12 0.87 4.52 21.55
C HIS A 12 1.24 5.70 20.64
N ALA A 13 2.08 6.62 21.12
CA ALA A 13 2.52 7.78 20.34
C ALA A 13 3.39 7.39 19.13
N GLY A 14 4.19 6.31 19.23
CA GLY A 14 4.91 5.73 18.10
C GLY A 14 4.00 5.01 17.09
N HIS A 15 2.92 4.39 17.57
CA HIS A 15 1.91 3.73 16.73
C HIS A 15 1.03 4.74 15.97
N GLU A 16 0.71 5.88 16.59
CA GLU A 16 -0.07 6.95 15.96
C GLU A 16 0.71 7.69 14.86
N GLN A 17 2.04 7.80 14.95
CA GLN A 17 2.86 8.36 13.86
C GLN A 17 2.97 7.42 12.64
N GLN A 18 2.86 6.10 12.82
CA GLN A 18 2.78 5.14 11.70
C GLN A 18 1.41 5.16 11.00
N LEU A 19 0.34 5.54 11.70
CA LEU A 19 -1.00 5.69 11.13
C LEU A 19 -1.17 7.00 10.34
N ALA A 20 -0.31 7.98 10.58
CA ALA A 20 -0.28 9.27 9.87
C ALA A 20 0.69 9.30 8.68
N ASP A 21 1.38 8.20 8.38
CA ASP A 21 2.19 8.09 7.16
C ASP A 21 1.28 8.29 5.94
N PRO A 22 1.61 9.19 4.99
CA PRO A 22 0.85 9.37 3.75
C PRO A 22 0.59 8.07 2.96
N HIS A 23 1.37 7.01 3.21
CA HIS A 23 1.26 5.67 2.64
C HIS A 23 1.04 4.56 3.71
N GLY A 24 0.60 4.94 4.91
CA GLY A 24 0.23 4.03 5.98
C GLY A 24 -0.98 3.15 5.62
N PHE A 25 -1.48 2.35 6.57
CA PHE A 25 -2.58 1.40 6.34
C PHE A 25 -3.82 2.03 5.67
N LEU A 26 -4.09 3.32 5.94
CA LEU A 26 -5.22 4.07 5.39
C LEU A 26 -5.10 4.44 3.90
N ALA A 27 -3.93 4.24 3.30
CA ALA A 27 -3.73 4.47 1.86
C ALA A 27 -4.03 3.21 1.02
N ILE A 28 -4.25 2.03 1.63
CA ILE A 28 -4.52 0.78 0.90
C ILE A 28 -5.83 0.92 0.13
N THR A 29 -5.76 0.82 -1.20
CA THR A 29 -6.91 0.95 -2.09
C THR A 29 -7.52 -0.40 -2.45
N SER A 30 -6.72 -1.46 -2.48
CA SER A 30 -7.17 -2.82 -2.77
C SER A 30 -6.25 -3.88 -2.17
N LEU A 31 -6.78 -5.10 -2.00
CA LEU A 31 -6.04 -6.31 -1.63
C LEU A 31 -6.23 -7.32 -2.76
N ASN A 32 -5.18 -7.56 -3.54
CA ASN A 32 -5.23 -8.46 -4.68
C ASN A 32 -4.39 -9.72 -4.40
N PHE A 33 -5.01 -10.89 -4.53
CA PHE A 33 -4.32 -12.17 -4.44
C PHE A 33 -3.80 -12.56 -5.82
N LEU A 34 -2.50 -12.87 -5.90
CA LEU A 34 -1.89 -13.30 -7.15
C LEU A 34 -2.11 -14.79 -7.38
N ASN A 35 -2.14 -15.17 -8.65
CA ASN A 35 -2.06 -16.54 -9.12
C ASN A 35 -1.16 -16.63 -10.35
N ALA A 36 -1.08 -17.83 -10.94
CA ALA A 36 -0.21 -18.08 -12.10
C ALA A 36 -0.67 -17.37 -13.39
N THR A 37 -1.94 -16.98 -13.48
CA THR A 37 -2.46 -16.23 -14.62
C THR A 37 -2.17 -14.74 -14.42
N PRO A 38 -1.55 -14.05 -15.41
CA PRO A 38 -1.33 -12.60 -15.34
C PRO A 38 -2.64 -11.80 -15.23
N GLN A 39 -2.67 -10.85 -14.30
CA GLN A 39 -3.84 -10.02 -14.00
C GLN A 39 -3.46 -8.53 -13.93
N ARG A 40 -4.28 -7.68 -14.55
CA ARG A 40 -4.20 -6.23 -14.42
C ARG A 40 -5.09 -5.76 -13.28
N PHE A 41 -4.59 -4.81 -12.49
CA PHE A 41 -5.38 -4.14 -11.47
C PHE A 41 -5.55 -2.67 -11.84
N PRO A 42 -6.75 -2.08 -11.71
CA PRO A 42 -6.98 -0.68 -12.13
C PRO A 42 -6.11 0.35 -11.38
N ASP A 43 -5.63 0.00 -10.20
CA ASP A 43 -4.84 0.82 -9.30
C ASP A 43 -3.38 0.35 -9.18
N ALA A 44 -2.88 -0.49 -10.10
CA ALA A 44 -1.47 -0.86 -10.17
C ALA A 44 -0.99 -0.91 -11.63
N PRO A 45 0.19 -0.38 -11.97
CA PRO A 45 0.74 -0.55 -13.30
C PRO A 45 1.13 -2.01 -13.56
N GLY A 46 1.12 -2.40 -14.83
CA GLY A 46 1.55 -3.72 -15.27
C GLY A 46 0.55 -4.85 -15.05
N SER A 47 0.94 -6.03 -15.53
CA SER A 47 0.23 -7.29 -15.33
C SER A 47 0.97 -8.13 -14.29
N TRP A 48 0.27 -8.55 -13.25
CA TRP A 48 0.85 -9.23 -12.09
C TRP A 48 0.50 -10.71 -12.06
N SER A 49 1.47 -11.54 -11.70
CA SER A 49 1.29 -12.98 -11.47
C SER A 49 2.27 -13.47 -10.41
N THR A 50 2.10 -14.70 -9.94
CA THR A 50 3.08 -15.38 -9.08
C THR A 50 3.28 -16.82 -9.53
N GLY A 51 4.47 -17.37 -9.26
CA GLY A 51 4.83 -18.75 -9.57
C GLY A 51 5.89 -19.29 -8.60
N PRO A 52 6.60 -20.38 -8.97
CA PRO A 52 7.65 -20.96 -8.13
C PRO A 52 8.77 -19.98 -7.75
N ASP A 53 9.04 -19.01 -8.61
CA ASP A 53 10.06 -17.97 -8.42
C ASP A 53 9.52 -16.71 -7.69
N GLY A 54 8.26 -16.74 -7.25
CA GLY A 54 7.59 -15.63 -6.57
C GLY A 54 6.87 -14.65 -7.52
N PRO A 55 6.51 -13.46 -6.99
CA PRO A 55 5.73 -12.47 -7.75
C PRO A 55 6.51 -11.87 -8.90
N VAL A 56 5.80 -11.61 -10.00
CA VAL A 56 6.32 -10.96 -11.20
C VAL A 56 5.32 -9.92 -11.69
N VAL A 57 5.85 -8.79 -12.16
CA VAL A 57 5.10 -7.79 -12.92
C VAL A 57 5.65 -7.68 -14.34
N GLU A 58 4.76 -7.58 -15.32
CA GLU A 58 5.07 -7.21 -16.69
C GLU A 58 4.52 -5.81 -16.96
N LEU A 59 5.42 -4.83 -17.02
CA LEU A 59 5.12 -3.43 -17.30
C LEU A 59 5.04 -3.21 -18.82
N ALA A 60 3.99 -2.54 -19.27
CA ALA A 60 3.86 -2.10 -20.66
C ALA A 60 4.78 -0.90 -20.95
N ASP A 61 4.90 -0.56 -22.23
CA ASP A 61 5.65 0.62 -22.66
C ASP A 61 5.13 1.89 -21.95
N GLY A 62 6.06 2.62 -21.33
CA GLY A 62 5.75 3.82 -20.55
C GLY A 62 5.35 3.58 -19.09
N GLU A 63 5.09 2.33 -18.68
CA GLU A 63 4.90 1.98 -17.28
C GLU A 63 6.28 1.74 -16.62
N THR A 64 6.43 2.24 -15.39
CA THR A 64 7.66 2.08 -14.60
C THR A 64 7.31 1.78 -13.15
N LEU A 65 8.21 1.10 -12.45
CA LEU A 65 8.20 1.02 -10.99
C LEU A 65 9.56 1.48 -10.46
N SER A 66 9.61 1.89 -9.19
CA SER A 66 10.85 2.11 -8.46
C SER A 66 10.96 1.08 -7.35
N VAL A 67 11.98 0.21 -7.40
CA VAL A 67 12.23 -0.83 -6.39
C VAL A 67 13.61 -0.58 -5.81
N ASP A 68 13.70 -0.43 -4.48
CA ASP A 68 14.94 -0.11 -3.77
C ASP A 68 15.69 1.11 -4.36
N GLY A 69 14.93 2.09 -4.84
CA GLY A 69 15.46 3.32 -5.47
C GLY A 69 15.89 3.17 -6.93
N ALA A 70 15.78 1.98 -7.52
CA ALA A 70 16.08 1.73 -8.92
C ALA A 70 14.80 1.72 -9.77
N THR A 71 14.80 2.44 -10.89
CA THR A 71 13.72 2.37 -11.86
C THR A 71 13.77 1.05 -12.63
N VAL A 72 12.62 0.37 -12.69
CA VAL A 72 12.42 -0.89 -13.42
C VAL A 72 11.39 -0.70 -14.53
N THR A 73 11.62 -1.35 -15.65
CA THR A 73 10.77 -1.37 -16.85
C THR A 73 10.65 -2.79 -17.38
N GLY A 74 9.63 -3.05 -18.21
CA GLY A 74 9.38 -4.39 -18.75
C GLY A 74 9.07 -5.41 -17.65
N ARG A 75 9.66 -6.60 -17.73
CA ARG A 75 9.42 -7.69 -16.78
C ARG A 75 10.33 -7.57 -15.56
N TYR A 76 9.73 -7.53 -14.37
CA TYR A 76 10.47 -7.52 -13.10
C TYR A 76 9.96 -8.62 -12.16
N GLY A 77 10.90 -9.40 -11.61
CA GLY A 77 10.62 -10.45 -10.64
C GLY A 77 11.07 -10.04 -9.24
N PHE A 78 10.19 -10.21 -8.25
CA PHE A 78 10.45 -9.86 -6.85
C PHE A 78 11.14 -10.98 -6.07
N GLY A 79 11.28 -12.16 -6.69
CA GLY A 79 11.81 -13.35 -6.05
C GLY A 79 10.82 -13.96 -5.04
N VAL A 80 11.23 -15.08 -4.44
CA VAL A 80 10.43 -15.77 -3.43
C VAL A 80 10.42 -14.94 -2.14
N LEU A 81 9.23 -14.53 -1.73
CA LEU A 81 9.02 -13.79 -0.48
C LEU A 81 8.85 -14.76 0.70
N GLY A 82 9.42 -14.41 1.85
CA GLY A 82 9.17 -15.11 3.10
C GLY A 82 7.79 -14.77 3.68
N GLU A 83 7.20 -15.68 4.45
CA GLU A 83 5.92 -15.39 5.12
C GLU A 83 6.03 -14.11 5.97
N ARG A 84 5.02 -13.23 5.86
CA ARG A 84 4.99 -11.89 6.48
C ARG A 84 6.07 -10.91 6.00
N SER A 85 6.84 -11.21 4.96
CA SER A 85 7.74 -10.25 4.30
C SER A 85 7.02 -9.45 3.21
N GLY A 86 7.59 -8.33 2.80
CA GLY A 86 7.08 -7.55 1.68
C GLY A 86 8.11 -6.55 1.16
N ILE A 87 7.92 -6.15 -0.09
CA ILE A 87 8.71 -5.16 -0.81
C ILE A 87 7.75 -4.05 -1.26
N ASN A 88 8.18 -2.80 -1.14
CA ASN A 88 7.42 -1.66 -1.64
C ASN A 88 8.01 -1.21 -2.97
N ALA A 89 7.18 -1.17 -4.01
CA ALA A 89 7.51 -0.62 -5.32
C ALA A 89 6.81 0.73 -5.51
N GLY A 90 7.56 1.81 -5.75
CA GLY A 90 6.99 3.11 -6.08
C GLY A 90 6.41 3.13 -7.49
N ALA A 91 5.25 3.76 -7.67
CA ALA A 91 4.56 3.92 -8.95
C ALA A 91 4.02 5.36 -9.07
N GLY A 92 4.84 6.29 -9.55
CA GLY A 92 4.50 7.71 -9.50
C GLY A 92 4.40 8.21 -8.06
N ASP A 93 3.21 8.65 -7.66
CA ASP A 93 2.87 9.01 -6.28
C ASP A 93 2.35 7.83 -5.45
N ALA A 94 2.10 6.67 -6.05
CA ALA A 94 1.61 5.49 -5.37
C ALA A 94 2.74 4.58 -4.86
N VAL A 95 2.40 3.72 -3.90
CA VAL A 95 3.26 2.62 -3.44
C VAL A 95 2.51 1.31 -3.62
N ILE A 96 3.12 0.36 -4.32
CA ILE A 96 2.60 -0.99 -4.51
C ILE A 96 3.35 -1.91 -3.54
N GLU A 97 2.68 -2.36 -2.48
CA GLU A 97 3.25 -3.40 -1.62
C GLU A 97 3.06 -4.77 -2.27
N VAL A 98 4.16 -5.47 -2.48
CA VAL A 98 4.21 -6.87 -2.92
C VAL A 98 4.62 -7.70 -1.72
N ALA A 99 3.78 -8.64 -1.28
CA ALA A 99 3.97 -9.27 0.02
C ALA A 99 3.50 -10.72 0.05
N LYS A 100 3.99 -11.48 1.05
CA LYS A 100 3.45 -12.80 1.38
C LYS A 100 2.65 -12.77 2.68
N ARG A 101 1.36 -13.12 2.62
CA ARG A 101 0.45 -13.14 3.77
C ARG A 101 -0.41 -14.38 3.74
N GLY A 102 -0.39 -15.16 4.81
CA GLY A 102 -1.22 -16.36 4.95
C GLY A 102 -0.92 -17.40 3.87
N GLY A 103 0.33 -17.50 3.42
CA GLY A 103 0.75 -18.38 2.34
C GLY A 103 0.57 -17.83 0.93
N PHE A 104 -0.17 -16.73 0.76
CA PHE A 104 -0.44 -16.14 -0.55
C PHE A 104 0.47 -14.97 -0.85
N ASP A 105 0.88 -14.86 -2.11
CA ASP A 105 1.49 -13.63 -2.60
C ASP A 105 0.39 -12.65 -3.00
N ILE A 106 0.55 -11.41 -2.57
CA ILE A 106 -0.45 -10.36 -2.71
C ILE A 106 0.17 -9.08 -3.26
N VAL A 107 -0.66 -8.29 -3.93
CA VAL A 107 -0.38 -6.92 -4.35
C VAL A 107 -1.38 -6.00 -3.66
N ARG A 108 -0.84 -5.02 -2.92
CA ARG A 108 -1.63 -3.98 -2.22
C ARG A 108 -1.18 -2.60 -2.65
N PRO A 109 -1.82 -2.02 -3.67
CA PRO A 109 -1.61 -0.64 -4.04
C PRO A 109 -2.02 0.30 -2.91
N ARG A 110 -1.25 1.36 -2.74
CA ARG A 110 -1.46 2.43 -1.77
C ARG A 110 -1.33 3.77 -2.47
N HIS A 111 -2.43 4.49 -2.58
CA HIS A 111 -2.49 5.75 -3.31
C HIS A 111 -2.73 6.89 -2.32
N PRO A 112 -1.77 7.81 -2.12
CA PRO A 112 -1.94 8.94 -1.21
C PRO A 112 -3.01 9.93 -1.71
N GLY A 113 -3.31 9.92 -3.02
CA GLY A 113 -4.25 10.80 -3.70
C GLY A 113 -5.64 10.21 -4.03
N ASN A 114 -6.05 9.08 -3.41
CA ASN A 114 -7.34 8.45 -3.74
C ASN A 114 -8.53 9.45 -3.65
N PRO A 115 -9.34 9.65 -4.72
CA PRO A 115 -10.48 10.57 -4.78
C PRO A 115 -11.56 10.40 -3.71
N LEU A 116 -11.57 9.30 -2.94
CA LEU A 116 -12.40 9.18 -1.72
C LEU A 116 -12.03 10.20 -0.61
N ARG A 117 -10.97 11.00 -0.79
CA ARG A 117 -10.69 12.20 0.02
C ARG A 117 -11.23 13.50 -0.57
N SER A 118 -11.52 13.56 -1.86
CA SER A 118 -11.98 14.80 -2.53
C SER A 118 -13.48 15.05 -2.37
N SER A 119 -14.24 14.13 -1.76
CA SER A 119 -15.67 14.28 -1.49
C SER A 119 -16.06 14.31 0.00
N TRP A 120 -15.10 14.42 0.93
CA TRP A 120 -15.47 14.73 2.31
C TRP A 120 -15.81 16.22 2.45
N VAL A 121 -17.09 16.53 2.29
CA VAL A 121 -17.66 17.76 2.84
C VAL A 121 -17.64 17.62 4.36
N ARG A 122 -16.94 18.54 5.03
CA ARG A 122 -17.26 18.85 6.42
C ARG A 122 -18.70 19.33 6.42
N THR A 123 -19.64 18.54 6.92
CA THR A 123 -20.92 19.10 7.33
C THR A 123 -20.60 20.12 8.42
N SER A 124 -20.52 21.39 8.05
CA SER A 124 -20.66 22.48 8.99
C SER A 124 -22.07 22.32 9.55
N GLY A 125 -22.19 21.77 10.76
CA GLY A 125 -23.39 21.99 11.54
C GLY A 125 -23.45 23.48 11.81
N SER A 126 -24.23 24.23 11.05
CA SER A 126 -24.64 25.57 11.40
C SER A 126 -25.48 25.45 12.67
N ALA A 127 -24.90 25.80 13.82
CA ALA A 127 -25.70 26.13 14.98
C ALA A 127 -26.37 27.49 14.71
N THR A 128 -27.61 27.45 14.26
CA THR A 128 -28.52 28.58 14.35
C THR A 128 -28.62 28.97 15.82
N THR A 129 -28.05 30.12 16.19
CA THR A 129 -28.39 30.77 17.46
C THR A 129 -29.50 31.75 17.14
N GLU A 130 -30.72 31.37 17.53
CA GLU A 130 -31.89 32.23 17.58
C GLU A 130 -31.71 33.22 18.75
N SER A 131 -32.07 34.49 18.55
CA SER A 131 -32.30 35.50 19.59
C SER A 131 -33.39 36.45 19.16
#